data_AF-A0A4Q5YWA3-F1
#
_entry.id   AF-A0A4Q5YWA3-F1
#
_cell.length_a   1.000
_cell.length_b   1.000
_cell.length_c   1.000
_cell.angle_alpha   90.00
_cell.angle_beta   90.00
_cell.angle_gamma   90.00
#
_symmetry.space_group_name_H-M   'P 1'
#
loop_
_entity.id
_entity.type
_entity.pdbx_description
1 polymer ?
#
loop_
_entity_poly.entity_id
_entity_poly.type
_entity_poly.pdbx_seq_one_letter_code
_entity_poly.pdbx_strand_id
1 'polypeptide(L)' 'MSANEAFNIASLKMVHDELLATIEQSALRLEQFSTDRTNGELLQNCIEGVRQIRGTLSLIQLKGVDLLADELLEHIN' A
#
# COMPACT_ATOMS: atom_id res chain seq x y z
N MET A 1 18.94 -9.62 -15.38
CA MET A 1 17.72 -8.83 -15.12
C MET A 1 17.24 -8.24 -16.43
N SER A 2 16.02 -8.60 -16.83
CA SER A 2 15.32 -8.00 -17.95
C SER A 2 14.79 -6.60 -17.58
N ALA A 3 14.54 -5.75 -18.57
CA ALA A 3 13.99 -4.41 -18.36
C ALA A 3 12.59 -4.45 -17.68
N ASN A 4 11.80 -5.50 -17.93
CA ASN A 4 10.48 -5.70 -17.30
C ASN A 4 10.59 -6.01 -15.81
N GLU A 5 11.58 -6.80 -15.38
CA GLU A 5 11.79 -7.08 -13.96
C GLU A 5 12.24 -5.81 -13.21
N ALA A 6 13.12 -5.02 -13.80
CA ALA A 6 13.56 -3.75 -13.21
C ALA A 6 12.40 -2.73 -13.11
N PHE A 7 11.54 -2.67 -14.14
CA PHE A 7 10.34 -1.84 -14.14
C PHE A 7 9.34 -2.27 -13.04
N ASN A 8 9.07 -3.58 -12.92
CA ASN A 8 8.18 -4.11 -11.90
C ASN A 8 8.68 -3.83 -10.47
N ILE A 9 9.99 -3.96 -10.22
CA ILE A 9 10.59 -3.65 -8.92
C ILE A 9 10.49 -2.15 -8.61
N ALA A 10 10.74 -1.28 -9.60
CA ALA A 10 10.60 0.16 -9.43
C ALA A 10 9.15 0.57 -9.15
N SER A 11 8.18 0.01 -9.88
CA SER A 11 6.75 0.21 -9.64
C SER A 11 6.31 -0.28 -8.27
N LEU A 12 6.73 -1.48 -7.86
CA LEU A 12 6.42 -2.01 -6.53
C LEU A 12 7.04 -1.14 -5.42
N LYS A 13 8.27 -0.66 -5.62
CA LYS A 13 8.91 0.27 -4.70
C LYS A 13 8.16 1.60 -4.59
N MET A 14 7.70 2.16 -5.70
CA MET A 14 6.88 3.37 -5.68
C MET A 14 5.56 3.16 -4.92
N VAL A 15 4.88 2.03 -5.13
CA VAL A 15 3.65 1.70 -4.42
C VAL A 15 3.91 1.47 -2.92
N HIS A 16 5.04 0.85 -2.55
CA HIS A 16 5.47 0.71 -1.17
C HIS A 16 5.73 2.07 -0.50
N ASP A 17 6.47 2.96 -1.16
CA ASP A 17 6.82 4.26 -0.62
C ASP A 17 5.55 5.13 -0.44
N GLU A 18 4.59 5.06 -1.36
CA GLU A 18 3.28 5.71 -1.25
C GLU A 18 2.43 5.13 -0.11
N LEU A 19 2.41 3.80 0.04
CA LEU A 19 1.72 3.13 1.13
C LEU A 19 2.26 3.59 2.50
N LEU A 20 3.59 3.65 2.64
CA LEU A 20 4.23 4.09 3.86
C LEU A 20 3.90 5.55 4.19
N ALA A 21 4.01 6.45 3.20
CA ALA A 21 3.67 7.85 3.37
C ALA A 21 2.19 8.04 3.79
N THR A 22 1.28 7.28 3.19
CA THR A 22 -0.16 7.34 3.53
C THR A 22 -0.43 6.86 4.97
N ILE A 23 0.28 5.82 5.43
CA ILE A 23 0.21 5.33 6.82
C ILE A 23 0.67 6.41 7.80
N GLU A 24 1.86 6.99 7.55
CA GLU A 24 2.44 8.02 8.42
C GLU A 24 1.53 9.25 8.53
N GLN A 25 1.00 9.71 7.39
CA GLN A 25 0.07 10.85 7.37
C GLN A 25 -1.24 10.53 8.11
N SER A 26 -1.81 9.35 7.91
CA SER A 26 -3.05 8.93 8.60
C SER A 26 -2.85 8.89 10.11
N ALA A 27 -1.72 8.34 10.57
CA ALA A 27 -1.36 8.29 11.99
C ALA A 27 -1.19 9.69 12.59
N LEU A 28 -0.47 10.58 11.89
CA LEU A 28 -0.30 11.97 12.32
C LEU A 28 -1.64 12.70 12.47
N ARG A 29 -2.58 12.49 11.54
CA ARG A 29 -3.93 13.08 11.63
C ARG A 29 -4.70 12.58 12.85
N LEU A 30 -4.57 11.30 13.18
CA LEU A 30 -5.18 10.73 14.38
C LEU A 30 -4.56 11.30 15.67
N GLU A 31 -3.24 11.44 15.72
CA GLU A 31 -2.54 12.06 16.86
C GLU A 31 -2.97 13.52 17.07
N GLN A 32 -3.05 14.29 15.98
CA GLN A 32 -3.54 15.66 16.00
C GLN A 32 -4.99 15.72 16.51
N PHE A 33 -5.87 14.84 16.02
CA PHE A 33 -7.26 14.76 16.49
C PHE A 33 -7.35 14.39 17.98
N SER A 34 -6.48 13.50 18.45
CA SER A 34 -6.45 13.13 19.87
C SER A 34 -6.12 14.33 20.77
N THR A 35 -5.31 15.26 20.25
CA THR A 35 -4.94 16.52 20.93
C THR A 35 -6.01 17.61 20.79
N ASP A 36 -6.67 17.71 19.62
CA ASP A 36 -7.78 18.62 19.36
C ASP A 36 -9.00 17.87 18.81
N ARG A 37 -9.85 17.40 19.73
CA ARG A 37 -11.06 16.64 19.39
C ARG A 37 -12.19 17.48 18.79
N THR A 38 -12.06 18.81 18.78
CA THR A 38 -13.07 19.68 18.18
C THR A 38 -12.92 19.73 16.66
N ASN A 39 -11.72 19.43 16.16
CA ASN A 39 -11.41 19.40 14.75
C ASN A 39 -11.73 18.02 14.14
N GLY A 40 -13.02 17.78 13.88
CA GLY A 40 -13.52 16.53 13.27
C GLY A 40 -12.96 16.24 11.86
N GLU A 41 -12.43 17.26 11.17
CA GLU A 41 -11.79 17.10 9.86
C GLU A 41 -10.54 16.21 9.96
N LEU A 42 -9.79 16.29 11.06
CA LEU A 42 -8.62 15.45 11.28
C LEU A 42 -8.98 13.96 11.34
N LEU A 43 -10.08 13.63 12.04
CA LEU A 43 -10.58 12.26 12.11
C LEU A 43 -11.10 11.79 10.75
N GLN A 44 -11.81 12.64 10.02
CA GLN A 44 -12.31 12.32 8.69
C GLN A 44 -11.16 12.06 7.70
N ASN A 45 -10.12 12.90 7.72
CA ASN A 45 -8.91 12.74 6.91
C ASN A 45 -8.14 11.46 7.28
N CYS A 46 -8.07 11.10 8.57
CA CYS A 46 -7.51 9.81 8.99
C CYS A 46 -8.32 8.63 8.42
N ILE A 47 -9.65 8.69 8.45
CA ILE A 47 -10.52 7.63 7.90
C ILE A 47 -10.31 7.50 6.39
N GLU A 48 -10.16 8.61 5.68
CA GLU A 48 -9.88 8.62 4.24
C GLU A 48 -8.52 8.01 3.92
N GLY A 49 -7.48 8.37 4.68
CA GLY A 49 -6.16 7.75 4.57
C GLY A 49 -6.20 6.23 4.81
N VAL A 50 -6.96 5.75 5.80
CA VAL A 50 -7.17 4.30 6.04
C VAL A 50 -7.87 3.62 4.85
N ARG A 51 -8.83 4.30 4.19
CA ARG A 51 -9.46 3.77 2.97
C ARG A 51 -8.48 3.70 1.81
N GLN A 52 -7.59 4.69 1.65
CA GLN A 52 -6.52 4.67 0.66
C GLN A 52 -5.52 3.54 0.91
N ILE A 53 -5.07 3.35 2.16
CA ILE A 53 -4.22 2.22 2.56
C ILE A 53 -4.82 0.90 2.12
N ARG A 54 -6.11 0.68 2.42
CA ARG A 54 -6.84 -0.51 1.97
C ARG A 54 -6.86 -0.63 0.45
N GLY A 55 -7.11 0.46 -0.25
CA GLY A 55 -7.09 0.52 -1.71
C GLY A 55 -5.73 0.12 -2.30
N THR A 56 -4.64 0.69 -1.77
CA THR A 56 -3.26 0.38 -2.17
C THR A 56 -2.92 -1.08 -1.91
N LEU A 57 -3.23 -1.61 -0.72
CA LEU A 57 -3.05 -3.04 -0.41
C LEU A 57 -3.87 -3.94 -1.34
N SER A 58 -5.07 -3.51 -1.73
CA SER A 58 -5.91 -4.23 -2.69
C SER A 58 -5.37 -4.16 -4.12
N LEU A 59 -4.61 -3.12 -4.49
CA LEU A 59 -3.97 -2.96 -5.80
C LEU A 59 -2.67 -3.76 -5.92
N ILE A 60 -1.93 -3.90 -4.82
CA ILE A 60 -0.69 -4.70 -4.78
C ILE A 60 -0.99 -6.19 -5.04
N GLN A 61 -2.26 -6.63 -5.07
CA GLN A 61 -2.74 -8.00 -5.35
C GLN A 61 -1.57 -8.95 -5.62
N LEU A 62 -1.01 -9.56 -4.57
CA LEU A 62 0.13 -10.47 -4.69
C LEU A 62 -0.19 -11.75 -5.51
N LYS A 63 -1.29 -11.74 -6.29
CA LYS A 63 -1.63 -12.67 -7.37
C LYS A 63 -0.54 -12.86 -8.41
N GLY A 64 0.28 -11.85 -8.70
CA GLY A 64 1.38 -12.01 -9.67
C GLY A 64 2.51 -12.90 -9.16
N VAL A 65 2.70 -12.96 -7.85
CA VAL A 65 3.69 -13.84 -7.20
C VAL A 65 3.10 -15.24 -7.02
N ASP A 66 1.80 -15.34 -6.68
CA ASP A 66 1.08 -16.62 -6.68
C ASP A 66 1.06 -17.27 -8.07
N LEU A 67 0.75 -16.52 -9.13
CA LEU A 67 0.74 -17.04 -10.50
C LEU A 67 2.11 -17.52 -10.96
N LEU A 68 3.18 -16.77 -10.63
CA LEU A 68 4.55 -17.15 -10.92
C LEU A 68 4.98 -18.40 -10.12
N ALA A 69 4.53 -18.52 -8.87
CA ALA A 69 4.78 -19.69 -8.04
C ALA A 69 4.03 -20.93 -8.56
N ASP A 70 2.79 -20.76 -9.02
CA ASP A 70 1.98 -21.81 -9.63
C ASP A 70 2.60 -22.30 -10.95
N GLU A 71 3.05 -21.39 -11.82
CA GLU A 71 3.75 -21.75 -13.08
C GLU A 71 5.08 -22.48 -12.82
N LEU A 72 5.84 -22.03 -11.82
CA LEU A 72 7.07 -22.71 -11.39
C LEU A 72 6.80 -24.11 -10.86
N LEU A 73 5.75 -24.32 -10.06
CA LEU A 73 5.35 -25.62 -9.56
C LEU A 73 4.85 -26.55 -10.66
N GLU A 74 4.19 -26.00 -11.69
CA GLU A 74 3.70 -26.75 -12.85
C GLU A 74 4.86 -27.26 -13.73
N HIS A 75 6.00 -26.56 -13.77
CA HIS A 75 7.17 -26.90 -14.61
C HIS A 75 8.26 -27.69 -13.87
N ILE A 76 8.10 -27.98 -12.57
CA ILE A 76 9.05 -28.76 -11.76
C ILE A 76 8.57 -30.23 -11.57
N ASN A 77 7.36 -30.57 -12.01
CA ASN A 77 6.87 -31.95 -12.15
C ASN A 77 7.10 -32.50 -13.57
#